data_AF-A0A0G3HFT0-F1
#
_entry.id   AF-A0A0G3HFT0-F1
#
_cell.length_a   1.000
_cell.length_b   1.000
_cell.length_c   1.000
_cell.angle_alpha   90.00
_cell.angle_beta   90.00
_cell.angle_gamma   90.00
#
_symmetry.space_group_name_H-M   'P 1'
#
loop_
_entity.id
_entity.type
_entity.pdbx_description
1 polymer ?
#
loop_
_entity_poly.entity_id
_entity_poly.type
_entity_poly.pdbx_seq_one_letter_code
_entity_poly.pdbx_strand_id
1 'polypeptide(L)'
;MHPENDLEDDADYANLYRPAPRDADELADSEDPLTHRDRNRASTRQAVTYAIVAVATTLLFGLLLGVVFRFLAGPEQCEAFGGRLLCTPRLQTLWAVVVSLPPIGFLIGAMVIMVRKLRAYLRWRPWMGAFWVLLPFTMWVLTVTVQVGLAQRGAL
;
A
#
# COMPACT_ATOMS: atom_id res chain seq x y z
N MET A 1 -0.79 6.54 -43.06
CA MET A 1 -0.72 6.50 -41.59
C MET A 1 -1.72 5.45 -41.17
N HIS A 2 -1.25 4.34 -40.59
CA HIS A 2 -2.08 3.18 -40.26
C HIS A 2 -2.29 3.19 -38.72
N PRO A 3 -3.53 3.08 -38.20
CA PRO A 3 -3.88 3.34 -36.79
C PRO A 3 -3.10 2.55 -35.74
N GLU A 4 -2.48 1.43 -36.09
CA GLU A 4 -1.61 0.64 -35.23
C GLU A 4 -0.24 1.27 -34.98
N ASN A 5 0.15 2.28 -35.76
CA ASN A 5 1.41 3.02 -35.57
C ASN A 5 1.26 4.20 -34.59
N ASP A 6 0.02 4.57 -34.23
CA ASP A 6 -0.27 5.60 -33.21
C ASP A 6 -0.28 5.02 -31.78
N LEU A 7 0.12 3.75 -31.61
CA LEU A 7 0.17 3.08 -30.30
C LEU A 7 1.40 3.48 -29.47
N GLU A 8 2.44 4.05 -30.09
CA GLU A 8 3.69 4.46 -29.43
C GLU A 8 3.65 5.86 -28.79
N ASP A 9 2.65 6.69 -29.14
CA ASP A 9 2.64 8.14 -28.85
C ASP A 9 2.14 8.52 -27.44
N ASP A 10 1.69 7.53 -26.65
CA ASP A 10 1.02 7.76 -25.37
C ASP A 10 2.03 7.94 -24.21
N ALA A 11 2.79 9.04 -24.23
CA ALA A 11 3.46 9.70 -23.09
C ALA A 11 4.29 8.81 -22.12
N ASP A 12 4.83 7.69 -22.59
CA ASP A 12 5.59 6.71 -21.77
C ASP A 12 7.11 6.95 -21.78
N TYR A 13 7.56 8.19 -22.06
CA TYR A 13 8.99 8.61 -22.07
C TYR A 13 9.80 8.28 -20.80
N ALA A 14 9.12 7.98 -19.68
CA ALA A 14 9.73 7.67 -18.39
C ALA A 14 9.72 6.17 -18.05
N ASN A 15 9.19 5.32 -18.93
CA ASN A 15 9.35 3.87 -18.80
C ASN A 15 10.72 3.44 -19.32
N LEU A 16 11.21 2.31 -18.80
CA LEU A 16 12.39 1.67 -19.35
C LEU A 16 12.06 1.18 -20.76
N TYR A 17 12.89 1.51 -21.75
CA TYR A 17 12.73 1.00 -23.10
C TYR A 17 13.11 -0.48 -23.15
N ARG A 18 12.30 -1.28 -23.84
CA ARG A 18 12.68 -2.66 -24.17
C ARG A 18 13.88 -2.60 -25.15
N PRO A 19 14.87 -3.48 -25.01
CA PRO A 19 15.95 -3.60 -26.01
C PRO A 19 15.38 -3.86 -27.40
N ALA A 20 16.01 -3.32 -28.44
CA ALA A 20 15.64 -3.65 -29.80
C ALA A 20 15.88 -5.16 -30.05
N PRO A 21 14.94 -5.86 -30.72
CA PRO A 21 15.12 -7.27 -31.05
C PRO A 21 16.33 -7.44 -31.98
N ARG A 22 17.10 -8.50 -31.77
CA ARG A 22 18.36 -8.76 -32.49
C ARG A 22 18.14 -9.61 -33.74
N ASP A 23 17.07 -10.39 -33.77
CA ASP A 23 16.70 -11.27 -34.87
C ASP A 23 15.18 -11.28 -35.12
N ALA A 24 14.77 -11.92 -36.23
CA ALA A 24 13.37 -11.99 -36.63
C ALA A 24 12.53 -12.88 -35.70
N ASP A 25 13.16 -13.86 -35.06
CA ASP A 25 12.50 -14.77 -34.11
C ASP A 25 12.18 -14.05 -32.79
N GLU A 26 13.10 -13.23 -32.25
CA GLU A 26 12.89 -12.36 -31.07
C GLU A 26 11.83 -11.29 -31.33
N LEU A 27 11.71 -10.82 -32.58
CA LEU A 27 10.62 -9.93 -32.99
C LEU A 27 9.27 -10.67 -33.04
N ALA A 28 9.25 -11.90 -33.54
CA ALA A 28 8.03 -12.72 -33.59
C ALA A 28 7.52 -13.12 -32.19
N ASP A 29 8.44 -13.33 -31.23
CA ASP A 29 8.14 -13.59 -29.82
C ASP A 29 7.83 -12.32 -29.00
N SER A 30 7.90 -11.13 -29.63
CA SER A 30 7.60 -9.88 -28.95
C SER A 30 6.11 -9.78 -28.60
N GLU A 31 5.83 -9.16 -27.45
CA GLU A 31 4.45 -9.06 -26.97
C GLU A 31 3.69 -8.01 -27.79
N ASP A 32 2.48 -8.35 -28.24
CA ASP A 32 1.63 -7.46 -29.05
C ASP A 32 1.47 -6.08 -28.38
N PRO A 33 1.78 -4.97 -29.09
CA PRO A 33 1.68 -3.62 -28.53
C PRO A 33 0.31 -3.28 -27.96
N LEU A 34 -0.78 -3.83 -28.49
CA LEU A 34 -2.13 -3.62 -27.94
C LEU A 34 -2.27 -4.24 -26.54
N THR A 35 -1.78 -5.47 -26.36
CA THR A 35 -1.83 -6.17 -25.07
C THR A 35 -0.97 -5.49 -24.01
N HIS A 36 0.16 -4.88 -24.42
CA HIS A 36 1.02 -4.09 -23.54
C HIS A 36 0.34 -2.79 -23.08
N ARG A 37 -0.32 -2.06 -23.99
CA ARG A 37 -1.10 -0.85 -23.65
C ARG A 37 -2.23 -1.13 -22.66
N ASP A 38 -2.96 -2.22 -22.84
CA ASP A 38 -4.02 -2.62 -21.92
C ASP A 38 -3.48 -2.93 -20.52
N ARG A 39 -2.34 -3.62 -20.43
CA ARG A 39 -1.64 -3.88 -19.16
C ARG A 39 -1.13 -2.58 -18.52
N ASN A 40 -0.69 -1.61 -19.30
CA ASN A 40 -0.29 -0.29 -18.80
C ASN A 40 -1.46 0.49 -18.22
N ARG A 41 -2.61 0.52 -18.92
CA ARG A 41 -3.83 1.17 -18.42
C ARG A 41 -4.34 0.50 -17.14
N ALA A 42 -4.30 -0.83 -17.09
CA ALA A 42 -4.65 -1.60 -15.90
C ALA A 42 -3.71 -1.30 -14.72
N SER A 43 -2.39 -1.12 -14.96
CA SER A 43 -1.40 -0.80 -13.92
C SER A 43 -1.75 0.47 -13.14
N THR A 44 -2.22 1.52 -13.84
CA THR A 44 -2.64 2.78 -13.20
C THR A 44 -3.84 2.57 -12.29
N ARG A 45 -4.88 1.86 -12.77
CA ARG A 45 -6.07 1.56 -11.97
C ARG A 45 -5.71 0.69 -10.76
N GLN A 46 -4.86 -0.31 -10.96
CA GLN A 46 -4.36 -1.17 -9.88
C GLN A 46 -3.64 -0.37 -8.79
N ALA A 47 -2.77 0.57 -9.16
CA ALA A 47 -2.04 1.39 -8.18
C ALA A 47 -2.97 2.26 -7.33
N VAL A 48 -3.98 2.89 -7.95
CA VAL A 48 -4.97 3.71 -7.24
C VAL A 48 -5.82 2.84 -6.31
N THR A 49 -6.35 1.72 -6.82
CA THR A 49 -7.15 0.79 -6.00
C THR A 49 -6.32 0.23 -4.85
N TYR A 50 -5.05 -0.11 -5.09
CA TYR A 50 -4.14 -0.60 -4.05
C TYR A 50 -3.95 0.41 -2.92
N ALA A 51 -3.69 1.69 -3.24
CA ALA A 51 -3.52 2.73 -2.24
C ALA A 51 -4.79 2.91 -1.38
N ILE A 52 -5.97 2.97 -2.02
CA ILE A 52 -7.26 3.10 -1.31
C ILE A 52 -7.50 1.90 -0.40
N VAL A 53 -7.34 0.68 -0.92
CA VAL A 53 -7.55 -0.56 -0.18
C VAL A 53 -6.58 -0.66 1.00
N ALA A 54 -5.30 -0.31 0.82
CA ALA A 54 -4.31 -0.34 1.88
C ALA A 54 -4.66 0.60 3.04
N VAL A 55 -5.08 1.84 2.74
CA VAL A 55 -5.52 2.81 3.76
C VAL A 55 -6.78 2.32 4.46
N ALA A 56 -7.81 1.95 3.71
CA ALA A 56 -9.09 1.50 4.26
C ALA A 56 -8.92 0.25 5.13
N THR A 57 -8.14 -0.73 4.66
CA THR A 57 -7.86 -1.97 5.39
C THR A 57 -7.11 -1.69 6.69
N THR A 58 -6.12 -0.81 6.67
CA THR A 58 -5.36 -0.46 7.88
C THR A 58 -6.24 0.22 8.94
N LEU A 59 -7.06 1.20 8.53
CA LEU A 59 -7.97 1.90 9.43
C LEU A 59 -9.03 0.96 10.00
N LEU A 60 -9.65 0.15 9.15
CA LEU A 60 -10.66 -0.82 9.55
C LEU A 60 -10.07 -1.86 10.50
N PHE A 61 -8.88 -2.38 10.19
CA PHE A 61 -8.19 -3.34 11.05
C PHE A 61 -7.90 -2.76 12.44
N GLY A 62 -7.40 -1.52 12.52
CA GLY A 62 -7.14 -0.84 13.79
C GLY A 62 -8.40 -0.64 14.62
N LEU A 63 -9.49 -0.21 13.97
CA LEU A 63 -10.80 -0.03 14.62
C LEU A 63 -11.36 -1.34 15.14
N LEU A 64 -11.42 -2.37 14.29
CA LEU A 64 -11.95 -3.69 14.66
C LEU A 64 -11.15 -4.31 15.79
N LEU A 65 -9.82 -4.24 15.74
CA LEU A 65 -8.97 -4.77 16.80
C LEU A 65 -9.19 -4.01 18.12
N GLY A 66 -9.39 -2.70 18.06
CA GLY A 66 -9.73 -1.89 19.23
C GLY A 66 -11.07 -2.31 19.86
N VAL A 67 -12.09 -2.56 19.05
CA VAL A 67 -13.39 -3.07 19.49
C VAL A 67 -13.26 -4.48 20.10
N VAL A 68 -12.50 -5.37 19.47
CA VAL A 68 -12.25 -6.72 20.00
C VAL A 68 -11.55 -6.64 21.36
N PHE A 69 -10.54 -5.77 21.51
CA PHE A 69 -9.82 -5.60 22.78
C PHE A 69 -10.71 -4.97 23.87
N ARG A 70 -11.64 -4.08 23.52
CA ARG A 70 -12.68 -3.57 24.43
C ARG A 70 -13.53 -4.71 25.00
N PHE A 71 -13.96 -5.65 24.17
CA PHE A 71 -14.75 -6.81 24.62
C PHE A 71 -13.93 -7.80 25.45
N LEU A 72 -12.66 -8.03 25.10
CA LEU A 72 -11.75 -8.89 25.86
C LEU A 72 -11.43 -8.38 27.27
N ALA A 73 -11.35 -7.05 27.46
CA ALA A 73 -11.09 -6.46 28.77
C ALA A 73 -12.31 -6.53 29.72
N GLY A 74 -13.52 -6.63 29.18
CA GLY A 74 -14.75 -6.56 29.96
C GLY A 74 -15.16 -5.13 30.37
N PRO A 75 -16.45 -4.90 30.67
CA PRO A 75 -16.98 -3.57 30.95
C PRO A 75 -16.40 -2.96 32.24
N GLU A 76 -16.20 -3.77 33.27
CA GLU A 76 -15.84 -3.31 34.62
C GLU A 76 -14.45 -2.66 34.68
N GLN A 77 -13.48 -3.23 33.96
CA GLN A 77 -12.15 -2.65 33.85
C GLN A 77 -12.16 -1.33 33.08
N CYS A 78 -13.07 -1.15 32.12
CA CYS A 78 -13.11 0.04 31.27
C CYS A 78 -13.84 1.24 31.89
N GLU A 79 -14.83 1.00 32.74
CA GLU A 79 -15.53 2.07 33.47
C GLU A 79 -14.59 2.79 34.43
N ALA A 80 -13.67 2.06 35.08
CA ALA A 80 -12.63 2.63 35.94
C ALA A 80 -11.66 3.58 35.20
N PHE A 81 -11.53 3.48 33.87
CA PHE A 81 -10.63 4.33 33.07
C PHE A 81 -11.36 5.36 32.19
N GLY A 82 -12.63 5.66 32.48
CA GLY A 82 -13.40 6.73 31.84
C GLY A 82 -13.92 6.37 30.44
N GLY A 83 -14.17 5.09 30.16
CA GLY A 83 -14.86 4.66 28.93
C GLY A 83 -14.03 4.71 27.65
N ARG A 84 -12.69 4.75 27.76
CA ARG A 84 -11.79 4.69 26.59
C ARG A 84 -11.95 3.37 25.83
N LEU A 85 -11.68 3.38 24.52
CA LEU A 85 -11.74 2.16 23.70
C LEU A 85 -10.69 1.11 24.15
N LEU A 86 -9.53 1.57 24.62
CA LEU A 86 -8.42 0.75 25.09
C LEU A 86 -8.13 1.05 26.57
N CYS A 87 -8.44 0.09 27.45
CA CYS A 87 -8.51 0.35 28.90
C CYS A 87 -7.27 -0.17 29.65
N THR A 88 -6.71 -1.31 29.25
CA THR A 88 -5.57 -1.93 29.93
C THR A 88 -4.25 -1.54 29.26
N PRO A 89 -3.18 -1.22 30.02
CA PRO A 89 -1.88 -0.87 29.47
C PRO A 89 -1.33 -1.94 28.51
N ARG A 90 -1.41 -3.22 28.91
CA ARG A 90 -0.98 -4.34 28.08
C ARG A 90 -1.70 -4.42 26.72
N LEU A 91 -3.01 -4.16 26.71
CA LEU A 91 -3.81 -4.19 25.48
C LEU A 91 -3.50 -3.00 24.57
N GLN A 92 -3.25 -1.82 25.15
CA GLN A 92 -2.81 -0.66 24.39
C GLN A 92 -1.46 -0.90 23.70
N THR A 93 -0.46 -1.48 24.39
CA THR A 93 0.84 -1.80 23.78
C THR A 93 0.70 -2.85 22.68
N LEU A 94 -0.05 -3.92 22.94
CA LEU A 94 -0.29 -4.96 21.96
C LEU A 94 -1.02 -4.41 20.72
N TRP A 95 -2.02 -3.55 20.94
CA TRP A 95 -2.76 -2.90 19.86
C TRP A 95 -1.83 -2.01 19.03
N ALA A 96 -1.00 -1.18 19.68
CA ALA A 96 -0.04 -0.31 19.00
C ALA A 96 0.94 -1.10 18.11
N VAL A 97 1.45 -2.24 18.59
CA VAL A 97 2.35 -3.11 17.80
C VAL A 97 1.60 -3.74 16.63
N VAL A 98 0.45 -4.36 16.88
CA VAL A 98 -0.26 -5.14 15.86
C VAL A 98 -0.84 -4.26 14.76
N VAL A 99 -1.38 -3.08 15.09
CA VAL A 99 -1.93 -2.11 14.12
C VAL A 99 -0.85 -1.48 13.24
N SER A 100 0.39 -1.46 13.71
CA SER A 100 1.52 -0.91 12.94
C SER A 100 1.98 -1.85 11.81
N LEU A 101 1.66 -3.14 11.87
CA LEU A 101 2.15 -4.13 10.90
C LEU A 101 1.51 -3.98 9.49
N PRO A 102 0.18 -3.85 9.34
CA PRO A 102 -0.44 -3.72 8.02
C PRO A 102 0.09 -2.56 7.15
N PRO A 103 0.20 -1.30 7.63
CA PRO A 103 0.64 -0.20 6.77
C PRO A 103 2.10 -0.40 6.31
N ILE A 104 2.97 -0.93 7.19
CA ILE A 104 4.35 -1.30 6.81
C ILE A 104 4.33 -2.37 5.71
N GLY A 105 3.50 -3.41 5.89
CA GLY A 105 3.34 -4.47 4.90
C GLY A 105 2.86 -3.95 3.53
N PHE A 106 1.86 -3.07 3.53
CA PHE A 106 1.36 -2.45 2.29
C PHE A 106 2.39 -1.54 1.62
N LEU A 107 3.18 -0.79 2.40
CA LEU A 107 4.25 0.05 1.89
C LEU A 107 5.34 -0.78 1.21
N ILE A 108 5.79 -1.87 1.85
CA ILE A 108 6.74 -2.82 1.27
C ILE A 108 6.15 -3.48 0.02
N GLY A 109 4.87 -3.87 0.06
CA GLY A 109 4.17 -4.43 -1.09
C GLY A 109 4.15 -3.48 -2.29
N ALA A 110 3.87 -2.18 -2.07
CA ALA A 110 3.90 -1.17 -3.12
C ALA A 110 5.30 -1.04 -3.74
N MET A 111 6.35 -1.04 -2.92
CA MET A 111 7.74 -1.03 -3.38
C MET A 111 8.07 -2.26 -4.24
N VAL A 112 7.71 -3.47 -3.78
CA VAL A 112 7.97 -4.72 -4.52
C VAL A 112 7.23 -4.74 -5.86
N ILE A 113 5.96 -4.35 -5.88
CA ILE A 113 5.15 -4.33 -7.11
C ILE A 113 5.70 -3.28 -8.09
N MET A 114 6.10 -2.11 -7.59
CA MET A 114 6.75 -1.08 -8.42
C MET A 114 8.00 -1.62 -9.13
N VAL A 115 8.90 -2.30 -8.40
CA VAL A 115 10.11 -2.90 -8.98
C VAL A 115 9.76 -3.99 -9.99
N ARG A 116 8.75 -4.83 -9.71
CA ARG A 116 8.27 -5.84 -10.66
C ARG A 116 7.74 -5.21 -11.94
N LYS A 117 6.97 -4.13 -11.85
CA LYS A 117 6.43 -3.40 -13.01
C LYS A 117 7.53 -2.73 -13.82
N LEU A 118 8.53 -2.15 -13.15
CA LEU A 118 9.71 -1.56 -13.81
C LEU A 118 10.48 -2.62 -14.61
N ARG A 119 10.74 -3.79 -14.02
CA ARG A 119 11.42 -4.91 -14.70
C ARG A 119 10.58 -5.54 -15.82
N ALA A 120 9.26 -5.42 -15.73
CA ALA A 120 8.34 -5.89 -16.77
C ALA A 120 8.11 -4.87 -17.90
N TYR A 121 8.83 -3.74 -17.90
CA TYR A 121 8.66 -2.65 -18.88
C TYR A 121 7.23 -2.10 -18.92
N LEU A 122 6.52 -2.16 -17.79
CA LEU A 122 5.17 -1.62 -17.63
C LEU A 122 5.21 -0.27 -16.90
N ARG A 123 4.11 0.48 -17.01
CA ARG A 123 3.95 1.79 -16.38
C ARG A 123 4.09 1.71 -14.86
N TRP A 124 5.25 2.15 -14.36
CA TRP A 124 5.66 2.06 -12.95
C TRP A 124 5.37 3.33 -12.14
N ARG A 125 5.29 4.50 -12.80
CA ARG A 125 5.05 5.81 -12.15
C ARG A 125 3.80 5.86 -11.26
N PRO A 126 2.65 5.25 -11.62
CA PRO A 126 1.49 5.23 -10.73
C PRO A 126 1.78 4.53 -9.39
N TRP A 127 2.63 3.51 -9.39
CA TRP A 127 3.04 2.80 -8.17
C TRP A 127 3.99 3.64 -7.31
N MET A 128 4.83 4.47 -7.93
CA MET A 128 5.60 5.49 -7.20
C MET A 128 4.65 6.49 -6.52
N GLY A 129 3.60 6.93 -7.21
CA GLY A 129 2.55 7.77 -6.61
C GLY A 129 1.85 7.08 -5.42
N ALA A 130 1.46 5.82 -5.56
CA ALA A 130 0.87 5.04 -4.47
C ALA A 130 1.83 4.91 -3.27
N PHE A 131 3.12 4.65 -3.52
CA PHE A 131 4.14 4.62 -2.47
C PHE A 131 4.24 5.96 -1.72
N TRP A 132 4.24 7.09 -2.45
CA TRP A 132 4.28 8.42 -1.85
C TRP A 132 3.03 8.80 -1.05
N VAL A 133 1.89 8.16 -1.30
CA VAL A 133 0.69 8.30 -0.45
C VAL A 133 0.79 7.41 0.78
N LEU A 134 1.26 6.16 0.61
CA LEU A 134 1.36 5.19 1.70
C LEU A 134 2.46 5.52 2.71
N LEU A 135 3.55 6.16 2.27
CA LEU A 135 4.65 6.57 3.14
C LEU A 135 4.21 7.53 4.26
N PRO A 136 3.63 8.72 3.99
CA PRO A 136 3.15 9.62 5.03
C PRO A 136 1.98 9.02 5.82
N PHE A 137 1.12 8.21 5.19
CA PHE A 137 0.08 7.48 5.90
C PHE A 137 0.66 6.51 6.94
N THR A 138 1.67 5.73 6.57
CA THR A 138 2.35 4.81 7.48
C THR A 138 3.03 5.57 8.61
N MET A 139 3.71 6.68 8.30
CA MET A 139 4.32 7.56 9.32
C MET A 139 3.28 8.10 10.30
N TRP A 140 2.12 8.53 9.80
CA TRP A 140 1.03 8.99 10.65
C TRP A 140 0.50 7.87 11.55
N VAL A 141 0.24 6.68 11.02
CA VAL A 141 -0.20 5.52 11.83
C VAL A 141 0.82 5.22 12.92
N LEU A 142 2.11 5.14 12.58
CA LEU A 142 3.18 4.88 13.55
C LEU A 142 3.27 5.97 14.61
N THR A 143 3.08 7.24 14.24
CA THR A 143 3.07 8.35 15.20
C THR A 143 1.93 8.18 16.20
N VAL A 144 0.73 7.87 15.72
CA VAL A 144 -0.46 7.65 16.58
C VAL A 144 -0.27 6.41 17.47
N THR A 145 0.19 5.28 16.92
CA THR A 145 0.37 4.04 17.69
C THR A 145 1.49 4.18 18.72
N VAL A 146 2.59 4.86 18.38
CA VAL A 146 3.68 5.15 19.31
C VAL A 146 3.21 6.05 20.44
N GLN A 147 2.39 7.07 20.18
CA GLN A 147 1.80 7.90 21.25
C GLN A 147 0.95 7.08 22.21
N VAL A 148 0.11 6.17 21.70
CA VAL A 148 -0.69 5.25 22.53
C VAL A 148 0.19 4.34 23.37
N GLY A 149 1.32 3.87 22.82
CA GLY A 149 2.30 3.06 23.56
C GLY A 149 3.13 3.84 24.60
N LEU A 150 3.55 5.07 24.27
CA LEU A 150 4.38 5.92 25.12
C LEU A 150 3.62 6.64 26.22
N ALA A 151 2.32 6.89 26.06
CA ALA A 151 1.45 7.47 27.10
C ALA A 151 1.53 6.71 28.44
N GLN A 152 2.03 5.48 28.43
CA GLN A 152 2.23 4.65 29.62
C GLN A 152 3.54 4.90 30.35
N ARG A 153 4.59 5.36 29.67
CA ARG A 153 5.93 5.55 30.27
C ARG A 153 6.04 6.81 31.12
N GLY A 154 5.14 7.77 30.94
CA GLY A 154 5.07 9.00 31.75
C GLY A 154 4.19 8.90 33.00
N ALA A 155 3.60 7.73 33.27
CA ALA A 155 2.73 7.49 34.42
C ALA A 155 3.38 6.62 35.51
N LEU A 156 4.71 6.44 35.45
CA LEU A 156 5.54 5.80 36.47
C LEU A 156 6.37 6.85 37.20
#